data_AF-A0A344UHR3-F1
#
_entry.id   AF-A0A344UHR3-F1
#
_cell.length_a   1.000
_cell.length_b   1.000
_cell.length_c   1.000
_cell.angle_alpha   90.00
_cell.angle_beta   90.00
_cell.angle_gamma   90.00
#
_symmetry.space_group_name_H-M   'P 1'
#
loop_
_entity.id
_entity.type
_entity.pdbx_description
1 polymer ?
#
loop_
_entity_poly.entity_id
_entity_poly.type
_entity_poly.pdbx_seq_one_letter_code
_entity_poly.pdbx_strand_id
1 'polypeptide(L)'
;MPKPLTLLTWVPQSGDGEREARKLHGIASDYCTLEQPGKLTTDQLSRHAVLIIVGHRQEFTSSLYESLKGLLSHASCGWLTLAMCSSAVAEYHGPLRDNELWSPAQRLANELRIKVSGTRRELGFDEVGRGYAFALAGGEILMRSDPLDSPGLWQDCVEQDDVEMITEGLANL
;
A
#
# COMPACT_ATOMS: atom_id res chain seq x y z
N MET A 1 -8.79 6.68 -25.11
CA MET A 1 -9.13 6.44 -23.71
C MET A 1 -8.27 7.36 -22.84
N PRO A 2 -8.80 7.91 -21.73
CA PRO A 2 -7.98 8.64 -20.75
C PRO A 2 -6.88 7.74 -20.19
N LYS A 3 -5.77 8.34 -19.73
CA LYS A 3 -4.67 7.57 -19.14
C LYS A 3 -5.13 6.94 -17.82
N PRO A 4 -4.71 5.70 -17.50
CA PRO A 4 -5.00 5.07 -16.21
C PRO A 4 -4.57 5.96 -15.04
N LEU A 5 -5.44 6.07 -14.03
CA LEU A 5 -5.18 6.85 -12.82
C LEU A 5 -4.49 6.04 -11.72
N THR A 6 -4.33 4.73 -11.93
CA THR A 6 -3.70 3.80 -10.99
C THR A 6 -2.32 3.39 -11.50
N LEU A 7 -1.30 3.51 -10.67
CA LEU A 7 0.01 2.90 -10.90
C LEU A 7 0.12 1.63 -10.04
N LEU A 8 0.49 0.52 -10.64
CA LEU A 8 0.72 -0.75 -9.99
C LEU A 8 2.20 -1.11 -10.06
N THR A 9 2.76 -1.52 -8.94
CA THR A 9 4.13 -1.99 -8.81
C THR A 9 4.22 -3.05 -7.71
N TRP A 10 5.43 -3.51 -7.42
CA TRP A 10 5.69 -4.51 -6.39
C TRP A 10 6.89 -4.14 -5.53
N VAL A 11 7.12 -4.88 -4.45
CA VAL A 11 8.34 -4.74 -3.65
C VAL A 11 9.54 -5.24 -4.48
N PRO A 12 10.67 -4.50 -4.57
CA PRO A 12 11.85 -4.95 -5.30
C PRO A 12 12.28 -6.37 -4.88
N GLN A 13 12.62 -7.21 -5.86
CA GLN A 13 13.04 -8.61 -5.64
C GLN A 13 11.95 -9.55 -5.08
N SER A 14 10.71 -9.08 -4.91
CA SER A 14 9.57 -9.92 -4.55
C SER A 14 9.07 -10.73 -5.75
N GLY A 15 9.46 -12.00 -5.86
CA GLY A 15 9.02 -12.88 -6.94
C GLY A 15 7.51 -13.15 -6.92
N ASP A 16 6.94 -13.30 -5.72
CA ASP A 16 5.50 -13.44 -5.54
C ASP A 16 4.76 -12.12 -5.80
N GLY A 17 5.28 -11.00 -5.28
CA GLY A 17 4.71 -9.68 -5.51
C GLY A 17 4.67 -9.32 -7.00
N GLU A 18 5.75 -9.60 -7.74
CA GLU A 18 5.78 -9.42 -9.20
C GLU A 18 4.71 -10.26 -9.89
N ARG A 19 4.62 -11.55 -9.54
CA ARG A 19 3.67 -12.47 -10.16
C ARG A 19 2.22 -12.01 -9.95
N GLU A 20 1.85 -11.66 -8.72
CA GLU A 20 0.48 -11.25 -8.42
C GLU A 20 0.15 -9.86 -8.96
N ALA A 21 1.09 -8.90 -8.95
CA ALA A 21 0.92 -7.61 -9.61
C ALA A 21 0.70 -7.77 -11.13
N ARG A 22 1.45 -8.66 -11.79
CA ARG A 22 1.27 -8.95 -13.23
C ARG A 22 -0.09 -9.59 -13.52
N LYS A 23 -0.56 -10.51 -12.69
CA LYS A 23 -1.89 -11.11 -12.84
C LYS A 23 -3.00 -10.07 -12.67
N LEU A 24 -2.90 -9.23 -11.63
CA LEU A 24 -3.83 -8.12 -11.40
C LEU A 24 -3.85 -7.15 -12.58
N HIS A 25 -2.68 -6.76 -13.10
CA HIS A 25 -2.62 -5.95 -14.32
C HIS A 25 -3.23 -6.67 -15.52
N GLY A 26 -3.04 -7.99 -15.67
CA GLY A 26 -3.62 -8.75 -16.78
C GLY A 26 -5.15 -8.71 -16.84
N ILE A 27 -5.82 -8.59 -15.69
CA ILE A 27 -7.28 -8.47 -15.60
C ILE A 27 -7.78 -7.02 -15.59
N ALA A 28 -6.92 -6.05 -15.27
CA ALA A 28 -7.27 -4.64 -15.08
C ALA A 28 -6.39 -3.68 -15.91
N SER A 29 -5.86 -4.13 -17.05
CA SER A 29 -4.86 -3.39 -17.85
C SER A 29 -5.35 -2.05 -18.36
N ASP A 30 -6.66 -1.90 -18.54
CA ASP A 30 -7.26 -0.65 -19.00
C ASP A 30 -7.33 0.42 -17.89
N TYR A 31 -7.16 0.02 -16.63
CA TYR A 31 -7.39 0.85 -15.44
C TYR A 31 -6.14 1.06 -14.58
N CYS A 32 -5.03 0.38 -14.91
CA CYS A 32 -3.77 0.56 -14.23
C CYS A 32 -2.57 0.51 -15.19
N THR A 33 -1.54 1.28 -14.86
CA THR A 33 -0.22 1.17 -15.47
C THR A 33 0.63 0.25 -14.60
N LEU A 34 1.27 -0.77 -15.18
CA LEU A 34 2.26 -1.58 -14.46
C LEU A 34 3.67 -1.04 -14.68
N GLU A 35 4.42 -0.78 -13.61
CA GLU A 35 5.81 -0.30 -13.69
C GLU A 35 6.74 -1.08 -12.75
N GLN A 36 7.98 -1.29 -13.21
CA GLN A 36 8.99 -1.97 -12.41
C GLN A 36 9.45 -1.07 -11.24
N PRO A 37 9.73 -1.63 -10.06
CA PRO A 37 10.05 -0.82 -8.87
C PRO A 37 11.26 0.11 -9.06
N GLY A 38 12.30 -0.39 -9.74
CA GLY A 38 13.51 0.40 -10.03
C GLY A 38 13.37 1.47 -11.12
N LYS A 39 12.19 1.59 -11.73
CA LYS A 39 11.89 2.60 -12.76
C LYS A 39 10.93 3.69 -12.26
N LEU A 40 10.40 3.55 -11.05
CA LEU A 40 9.48 4.53 -10.47
C LEU A 40 10.19 5.88 -10.32
N THR A 41 9.55 6.92 -10.86
CA THR A 41 9.98 8.31 -10.70
C THR A 41 8.87 9.13 -10.09
N THR A 42 9.23 10.24 -9.42
CA THR A 42 8.27 11.22 -8.91
C THR A 42 7.34 11.73 -10.00
N ASP A 43 7.85 11.99 -11.21
CA ASP A 43 7.03 12.45 -12.35
C ASP A 43 5.99 11.43 -12.79
N GLN A 44 6.33 10.13 -12.75
CA GLN A 44 5.36 9.07 -13.02
C GLN A 44 4.31 9.02 -11.92
N LEU A 45 4.72 9.07 -10.66
CA LEU A 45 3.81 9.05 -9.51
C LEU A 45 2.83 10.21 -9.53
N SER A 46 3.29 11.42 -9.86
CA SER A 46 2.45 12.62 -9.95
C SER A 46 1.37 12.56 -11.04
N ARG A 47 1.50 11.66 -12.02
CA ARG A 47 0.48 11.45 -13.06
C ARG A 47 -0.64 10.51 -12.65
N HIS A 48 -0.50 9.83 -11.51
CA HIS A 48 -1.44 8.83 -11.03
C HIS A 48 -2.04 9.29 -9.70
N ALA A 49 -3.33 9.04 -9.51
CA ALA A 49 -4.03 9.34 -8.27
C ALA A 49 -3.74 8.29 -7.19
N VAL A 50 -3.54 7.03 -7.61
CA VAL A 50 -3.35 5.88 -6.72
C VAL A 50 -2.08 5.13 -7.09
N LEU A 51 -1.27 4.78 -6.08
CA LEU A 51 -0.17 3.83 -6.18
C LEU A 51 -0.54 2.55 -5.42
N ILE A 52 -0.47 1.39 -6.07
CA ILE A 52 -0.61 0.07 -5.44
C ILE A 52 0.74 -0.62 -5.45
N ILE A 53 1.20 -1.05 -4.29
CA ILE A 53 2.44 -1.83 -4.12
C ILE A 53 2.08 -3.21 -3.60
N VAL A 54 2.44 -4.25 -4.36
CA VAL A 54 2.21 -5.66 -4.01
C VAL A 54 3.49 -6.30 -3.47
N GLY A 55 3.41 -7.04 -2.38
CA GLY A 55 4.55 -7.82 -1.87
C GLY A 55 4.29 -8.44 -0.51
N HIS A 56 5.35 -8.88 0.14
CA HIS A 56 5.29 -9.38 1.51
C HIS A 56 5.69 -8.29 2.50
N ARG A 57 5.12 -8.37 3.70
CA ARG A 57 5.43 -7.43 4.78
C ARG A 57 6.91 -7.50 5.18
N GLN A 58 7.49 -8.70 5.25
CA GLN A 58 8.89 -8.88 5.63
C GLN A 58 9.86 -8.31 4.59
N GLU A 59 9.43 -8.11 3.35
CA GLU A 59 10.22 -7.48 2.28
C GLU A 59 10.16 -5.95 2.35
N PHE A 60 9.23 -5.38 3.12
CA PHE A 60 9.06 -3.94 3.29
C PHE A 60 10.03 -3.37 4.33
N THR A 61 11.31 -3.36 3.97
CA THR A 61 12.40 -2.94 4.85
C THR A 61 12.44 -1.44 5.10
N SER A 62 13.17 -0.99 6.13
CA SER A 62 13.37 0.44 6.41
C SER A 62 14.00 1.21 5.24
N SER A 63 14.89 0.59 4.45
CA SER A 63 15.47 1.27 3.29
C SER A 63 14.45 1.45 2.16
N LEU A 64 13.56 0.48 1.96
CA LEU A 64 12.46 0.61 1.02
C LEU A 64 11.45 1.66 1.49
N TYR A 65 11.13 1.67 2.78
CA TYR A 65 10.29 2.69 3.41
C TYR A 65 10.81 4.10 3.11
N GLU A 66 12.08 4.39 3.42
CA GLU A 66 12.66 5.72 3.21
C GLU A 66 12.74 6.08 1.71
N SER A 67 13.02 5.10 0.85
CA SER A 67 13.03 5.30 -0.60
C SER A 67 11.64 5.67 -1.14
N LEU A 68 10.61 4.94 -0.70
CA LEU A 68 9.22 5.19 -1.08
C LEU A 68 8.74 6.55 -0.59
N LYS A 69 9.02 6.86 0.68
CA LYS A 69 8.73 8.16 1.28
C LYS A 69 9.39 9.29 0.49
N GLY A 70 10.67 9.16 0.15
CA GLY A 70 11.40 10.17 -0.63
C GLY A 70 10.75 10.43 -2.01
N LEU A 71 10.31 9.37 -2.69
CA LEU A 71 9.61 9.49 -3.97
C LEU A 71 8.23 10.17 -3.82
N LEU A 72 7.44 9.77 -2.81
CA LEU A 72 6.08 10.26 -2.60
C LEU A 72 6.00 11.66 -2.00
N SER A 73 6.99 12.08 -1.20
CA SER A 73 7.03 13.42 -0.58
C SER A 73 7.05 14.56 -1.60
N HIS A 74 7.43 14.26 -2.85
CA HIS A 74 7.49 15.21 -3.95
C HIS A 74 6.47 14.91 -5.06
N ALA A 75 5.62 13.88 -4.87
CA ALA A 75 4.62 13.47 -5.85
C ALA A 75 3.24 14.03 -5.48
N SER A 76 2.38 14.25 -6.47
CA SER A 76 0.95 14.56 -6.24
C SER A 76 0.06 13.33 -6.07
N CYS A 77 0.66 12.15 -5.85
CA CYS A 77 -0.07 10.91 -5.63
C CYS A 77 -0.71 10.91 -4.23
N GLY A 78 -2.04 11.05 -4.16
CA GLY A 78 -2.76 11.25 -2.90
C GLY A 78 -3.21 9.98 -2.19
N TRP A 79 -3.03 8.80 -2.81
CA TRP A 79 -3.44 7.54 -2.22
C TRP A 79 -2.42 6.42 -2.50
N LEU A 80 -1.87 5.85 -1.43
CA LEU A 80 -1.04 4.65 -1.46
C LEU A 80 -1.84 3.43 -0.97
N THR A 81 -1.71 2.29 -1.65
CA THR A 81 -2.22 0.99 -1.20
C THR A 81 -1.05 0.02 -1.01
N LEU A 82 -0.83 -0.40 0.23
CA LEU A 82 0.13 -1.44 0.60
C LEU A 82 -0.55 -2.81 0.59
N ALA A 83 -0.60 -3.44 -0.58
CA ALA A 83 -1.12 -4.79 -0.78
C ALA A 83 -0.11 -5.85 -0.33
N MET A 84 0.07 -5.93 0.98
CA MET A 84 0.97 -6.84 1.69
C MET A 84 0.34 -7.20 3.04
N CYS A 85 0.67 -8.36 3.61
CA CYS A 85 0.06 -8.85 4.85
C CYS A 85 0.18 -7.88 6.03
N SER A 86 -0.88 -7.71 6.81
CA SER A 86 -0.93 -6.93 8.06
C SER A 86 -0.32 -5.52 8.00
N SER A 87 -0.23 -4.85 6.85
CA SER A 87 0.48 -3.56 6.71
C SER A 87 -0.14 -2.38 7.46
N ALA A 88 -1.39 -2.51 7.89
CA ALA A 88 -2.07 -1.54 8.75
C ALA A 88 -2.07 -1.91 10.24
N VAL A 89 -1.40 -3.01 10.61
CA VAL A 89 -1.27 -3.47 12.00
C VAL A 89 0.17 -3.29 12.45
N ALA A 90 0.34 -2.74 13.65
CA ALA A 90 1.65 -2.65 14.29
C ALA A 90 2.07 -4.05 14.78
N GLU A 91 3.28 -4.47 14.45
CA GLU A 91 3.83 -5.74 14.92
C GLU A 91 4.67 -5.57 16.19
N TYR A 92 4.58 -6.57 17.07
CA TYR A 92 5.27 -6.61 18.35
C TYR A 92 6.29 -7.76 18.32
N HIS A 93 7.58 -7.45 18.40
CA HIS A 93 8.66 -8.42 18.17
C HIS A 93 9.51 -8.71 19.43
N GLY A 94 8.94 -8.52 20.62
CA GLY A 94 9.57 -8.90 21.89
C GLY A 94 9.88 -7.69 22.76
N PRO A 95 11.14 -7.45 23.20
CA PRO A 95 11.44 -6.33 24.08
C PRO A 95 11.08 -4.99 23.40
N LEU A 96 10.67 -4.00 24.20
CA LEU A 96 10.15 -2.66 23.81
C LEU A 96 10.86 -1.94 22.64
N ARG A 97 12.13 -2.25 22.37
CA ARG A 97 12.91 -1.64 21.27
C ARG A 97 12.55 -2.17 19.88
N ASP A 98 11.94 -3.34 19.82
CA ASP A 98 11.61 -4.04 18.58
C ASP A 98 10.12 -3.92 18.24
N ASN A 99 9.32 -3.23 19.07
CA ASN A 99 7.90 -2.99 18.81
C ASN A 99 7.72 -1.83 17.83
N GLU A 100 6.81 -2.00 16.89
CA GLU A 100 6.35 -0.91 16.06
C GLU A 100 5.40 -0.01 16.85
N LEU A 101 5.78 1.26 17.00
CA LEU A 101 4.87 2.27 17.57
C LEU A 101 3.67 2.54 16.67
N TRP A 102 3.87 2.42 15.35
CA TRP A 102 2.82 2.57 14.33
C TRP A 102 3.05 1.54 13.23
N SER A 103 1.95 1.05 12.64
CA SER A 103 2.03 0.21 11.46
C SER A 103 2.71 0.93 10.30
N PRO A 104 3.32 0.21 9.33
CA PRO A 104 3.92 0.81 8.15
C PRO A 104 2.96 1.76 7.39
N ALA A 105 1.68 1.40 7.29
CA ALA A 105 0.66 2.23 6.65
C ALA A 105 0.40 3.53 7.43
N GLN A 106 0.20 3.44 8.76
CA GLN A 106 -0.08 4.61 9.60
C GLN A 106 1.11 5.56 9.65
N ARG A 107 2.33 5.01 9.74
CA ARG A 107 3.56 5.80 9.72
C ARG A 107 3.72 6.59 8.42
N LEU A 108 3.47 5.97 7.26
CA LEU A 108 3.49 6.67 5.97
C LEU A 108 2.38 7.71 5.87
N ALA A 109 1.18 7.43 6.36
CA ALA A 109 0.07 8.39 6.33
C ALA A 109 0.40 9.67 7.10
N ASN A 110 0.98 9.53 8.30
CA ASN A 110 1.42 10.66 9.12
C ASN A 110 2.58 11.43 8.46
N GLU A 111 3.61 10.73 7.96
CA GLU A 111 4.80 11.39 7.40
C GLU A 111 4.57 12.04 6.03
N LEU A 112 3.66 11.49 5.21
CA LEU A 112 3.39 11.96 3.84
C LEU A 112 2.11 12.82 3.74
N ARG A 113 1.24 12.81 4.75
CA ARG A 113 -0.07 13.47 4.73
C ARG A 113 -0.95 13.03 3.56
N ILE A 114 -0.92 11.74 3.27
CA ILE A 114 -1.75 11.12 2.23
C ILE A 114 -2.58 10.00 2.85
N LYS A 115 -3.59 9.55 2.09
CA LYS A 115 -4.31 8.34 2.44
C LYS A 115 -3.43 7.12 2.17
N VAL A 116 -3.27 6.24 3.15
CA VAL A 116 -2.58 4.95 2.97
C VAL A 116 -3.51 3.82 3.35
N SER A 117 -3.83 2.93 2.42
CA SER A 117 -4.59 1.72 2.72
C SER A 117 -3.62 0.56 2.95
N GLY A 118 -3.73 -0.08 4.11
CA GLY A 118 -3.00 -1.31 4.43
C GLY A 118 -3.96 -2.44 4.77
N THR A 119 -3.44 -3.66 4.89
CA THR A 119 -4.25 -4.82 5.26
C THR A 119 -4.22 -5.02 6.78
N ARG A 120 -5.32 -5.54 7.34
CA ARG A 120 -5.48 -5.87 8.77
C ARG A 120 -5.15 -7.31 9.11
N ARG A 121 -5.07 -8.16 8.09
CA ARG A 121 -4.85 -9.61 8.17
C ARG A 121 -3.91 -10.06 7.07
N GLU A 122 -3.60 -11.35 7.06
CA GLU A 122 -2.92 -11.97 5.93
C GLU A 122 -3.71 -11.75 4.63
N LEU A 123 -2.97 -11.37 3.59
CA LEU A 123 -3.48 -11.15 2.25
C LEU A 123 -3.21 -12.39 1.43
N GLY A 124 -4.27 -13.08 1.00
CA GLY A 124 -4.15 -14.22 0.12
C GLY A 124 -3.69 -13.79 -1.27
N PHE A 125 -2.75 -14.52 -1.88
CA PHE A 125 -2.29 -14.21 -3.23
C PHE A 125 -3.42 -14.19 -4.26
N ASP A 126 -4.39 -15.10 -4.15
CA ASP A 126 -5.58 -15.10 -5.02
C ASP A 126 -6.43 -13.84 -4.82
N GLU A 127 -6.43 -13.22 -3.63
CA GLU A 127 -7.14 -11.97 -3.37
C GLU A 127 -6.54 -10.80 -4.18
N VAL A 128 -5.23 -10.85 -4.47
CA VAL A 128 -4.56 -9.87 -5.35
C VAL A 128 -4.63 -10.29 -6.81
N GLY A 129 -4.09 -11.45 -7.16
CA GLY A 129 -3.91 -11.87 -8.55
C GLY A 129 -5.21 -12.10 -9.31
N ARG A 130 -6.30 -12.46 -8.61
CA ARG A 130 -7.65 -12.56 -9.20
C ARG A 130 -8.48 -11.29 -9.03
N GLY A 131 -7.92 -10.28 -8.37
CA GLY A 131 -8.56 -8.98 -8.16
C GLY A 131 -9.67 -8.95 -7.12
N TYR A 132 -9.86 -9.99 -6.30
CA TYR A 132 -10.95 -10.01 -5.31
C TYR A 132 -10.80 -8.95 -4.21
N ALA A 133 -9.58 -8.49 -3.95
CA ALA A 133 -9.29 -7.40 -3.02
C ALA A 133 -9.34 -6.02 -3.68
N PHE A 134 -9.82 -5.91 -4.92
CA PHE A 134 -9.84 -4.67 -5.69
C PHE A 134 -11.17 -4.48 -6.42
N ALA A 135 -11.54 -3.23 -6.64
CA ALA A 135 -12.72 -2.85 -7.42
C ALA A 135 -12.44 -1.56 -8.21
N LEU A 136 -13.29 -1.28 -9.20
CA LEU A 136 -13.24 -0.03 -9.94
C LEU A 136 -14.15 1.01 -9.26
N ALA A 137 -13.56 2.09 -8.77
CA ALA A 137 -14.31 3.28 -8.37
C ALA A 137 -14.59 4.16 -9.59
N GLY A 138 -15.87 4.51 -9.75
CA GLY A 138 -16.33 5.33 -10.88
C GLY A 138 -16.10 4.69 -12.25
N GLY A 139 -15.73 3.40 -12.31
CA GLY A 139 -15.33 2.73 -13.54
C GLY A 139 -13.93 3.10 -14.07
N GLU A 140 -13.12 3.86 -13.31
CA GLU A 140 -11.85 4.41 -13.83
C GLU A 140 -10.65 4.13 -12.92
N ILE A 141 -10.86 4.06 -11.60
CA ILE A 141 -9.77 3.93 -10.62
C ILE A 141 -9.82 2.54 -10.01
N LEU A 142 -8.75 1.76 -10.20
CA LEU A 142 -8.57 0.50 -9.50
C LEU A 142 -8.16 0.80 -8.06
N MET A 143 -9.02 0.45 -7.11
CA MET A 143 -8.79 0.70 -5.70
C MET A 143 -9.09 -0.53 -4.84
N ARG A 144 -8.54 -0.52 -3.64
CA ARG A 144 -8.76 -1.55 -2.62
C ARG A 144 -10.24 -1.72 -2.26
N SER A 145 -10.74 -2.95 -2.29
CA SER A 145 -12.09 -3.34 -1.87
C SER A 145 -12.01 -4.60 -1.03
N ASP A 146 -12.85 -4.71 -0.02
CA ASP A 146 -12.93 -5.95 0.74
C ASP A 146 -13.47 -7.08 -0.16
N PRO A 147 -12.87 -8.27 -0.15
CA PRO A 147 -13.44 -9.46 -0.75
C PRO A 147 -14.80 -9.77 -0.11
N LEU A 148 -15.80 -10.12 -0.93
CA LEU A 148 -17.16 -10.41 -0.46
C LEU A 148 -17.20 -11.51 0.60
N ASP A 149 -16.33 -12.51 0.44
CA ASP A 149 -16.34 -13.74 1.22
C ASP A 149 -15.47 -13.63 2.49
N SER A 150 -14.71 -12.53 2.63
CA SER A 150 -13.75 -12.32 3.72
C SER A 150 -13.55 -10.82 4.00
N PRO A 151 -14.58 -10.13 4.53
CA PRO A 151 -14.55 -8.69 4.76
C PRO A 151 -13.57 -8.27 5.86
N GLY A 152 -13.28 -6.96 5.94
CA GLY A 152 -12.35 -6.42 6.93
C GLY A 152 -10.88 -6.65 6.61
N LEU A 153 -10.55 -6.84 5.33
CA LEU A 153 -9.17 -6.95 4.87
C LEU A 153 -8.47 -5.61 5.00
N TRP A 154 -9.12 -4.52 4.58
CA TRP A 154 -8.48 -3.22 4.46
C TRP A 154 -8.72 -2.30 5.65
N GLN A 155 -7.72 -1.47 5.95
CA GLN A 155 -7.84 -0.31 6.81
C GLN A 155 -7.23 0.90 6.11
N ASP A 156 -7.97 2.00 6.12
CA ASP A 156 -7.45 3.28 5.66
C ASP A 156 -6.80 4.01 6.84
N CYS A 157 -5.55 4.40 6.64
CA CYS A 157 -4.80 5.29 7.50
C CYS A 157 -4.78 6.69 6.88
N VAL A 158 -4.98 7.70 7.71
CA VAL A 158 -4.87 9.12 7.37
C VAL A 158 -3.97 9.80 8.40
N GLU A 159 -3.55 11.03 8.12
CA GLU A 159 -2.81 11.85 9.08
C GLU A 159 -3.59 11.94 10.39
N GLN A 160 -2.93 11.54 11.47
CA GLN A 160 -3.42 11.66 12.84
C GLN A 160 -3.05 13.02 13.42
N ASP A 161 -3.86 13.51 14.35
CA ASP A 161 -3.44 14.63 15.17
C ASP A 161 -2.41 14.21 16.25
N ASP A 162 -1.78 15.20 16.90
CA ASP A 162 -0.74 14.94 17.90
C ASP A 162 -1.24 14.06 19.06
N VAL A 163 -2.52 14.18 19.44
CA VAL A 163 -3.10 13.42 20.56
C VAL A 163 -3.33 11.96 20.14
N GLU A 164 -3.86 11.74 18.95
CA GLU A 164 -4.04 10.42 18.36
C GLU A 164 -2.71 9.70 18.20
N MET A 165 -1.69 10.39 17.66
CA MET A 165 -0.34 9.84 17.50
C MET A 165 0.24 9.38 18.84
N ILE A 166 0.17 10.21 19.87
CA ILE A 166 0.67 9.87 21.21
C ILE A 166 -0.13 8.71 21.80
N THR A 167 -1.45 8.73 21.66
CA THR A 167 -2.34 7.71 22.24
C THR A 167 -2.08 6.34 21.63
N GLU A 168 -1.97 6.25 20.30
CA GLU A 168 -1.65 4.99 19.63
C GLU A 168 -0.23 4.52 19.96
N GLY A 169 0.75 5.43 19.93
CA GLY A 169 2.12 5.10 20.27
C GLY A 169 2.25 4.54 21.69
N LEU A 170 1.52 5.09 22.66
CA LEU A 170 1.47 4.57 24.03
C LEU A 170 0.73 3.24 24.14
N ALA A 171 -0.32 3.02 23.36
CA ALA A 171 -1.05 1.75 23.33
C ALA A 171 -0.20 0.61 22.74
N ASN A 172 0.77 0.94 21.89
CA ASN A 172 1.66 -0.01 21.22
C ASN A 172 3.03 -0.22 21.91
N LEU A 173 3.25 0.39 23.09
CA LEU A 173 4.42 0.14 23.94
C LEU A 173 4.18 -1.05 24.89
#